data_AF-A0A4Y2KPP2-F1
#
_entry.id   AF-A0A4Y2KPP2-F1
#
_cell.length_a   1.000
_cell.length_b   1.000
_cell.length_c   1.000
_cell.angle_alpha   90.00
_cell.angle_beta   90.00
_cell.angle_gamma   90.00
#
_symmetry.space_group_name_H-M   'P 1'
#
loop_
_entity.id
_entity.type
_entity.pdbx_description
1 polymer ?
#
loop_
_entity_poly.entity_id
_entity_poly.type
_entity_poly.pdbx_seq_one_letter_code
_entity_poly.pdbx_strand_id
1 'polypeptide(L)'
;MVGSALWKAHQKKEKLQRFFDYFVNQWMENYVITIDMWNCHKVLHRTNNAVEGCHNKLNRLMNKPHPKIKSLVKSLKEGTEYNSFLKKRHVLKLEKKPRLKKYINLDKRINKILDDYCKAPSRDSETIRK
;
A
#
# COMPACT_ATOMS: atom_id res chain seq x y z
N MET A 1 -38.33 25.10 4.02
CA MET A 1 -37.44 24.00 4.44
C MET A 1 -36.53 23.43 3.33
N VAL A 2 -36.70 23.81 2.05
CA VAL A 2 -35.95 23.22 0.91
C VAL A 2 -34.50 23.74 0.76
N GLY A 3 -34.20 24.97 1.20
CA GLY A 3 -32.87 25.58 1.05
C GLY A 3 -31.75 24.97 1.90
N SER A 4 -32.06 24.42 3.07
CA SER A 4 -31.06 23.81 3.97
C SER A 4 -30.53 22.47 3.45
N ALA A 5 -31.40 21.68 2.80
CA ALA A 5 -31.02 20.40 2.20
C ALA A 5 -30.13 20.58 0.96
N LEU A 6 -30.45 21.55 0.10
CA LEU A 6 -29.66 21.93 -1.07
C LEU A 6 -28.27 22.46 -0.68
N TRP A 7 -28.18 23.32 0.33
CA TRP A 7 -26.90 23.81 0.86
C TRP A 7 -26.02 22.69 1.41
N LYS A 8 -26.60 21.76 2.18
CA LYS A 8 -25.86 20.59 2.69
C LYS A 8 -25.42 19.64 1.57
N ALA A 9 -26.22 19.47 0.52
CA ALA A 9 -25.85 18.67 -0.65
C ALA A 9 -24.70 19.31 -1.44
N HIS A 10 -24.73 20.64 -1.62
CA HIS A 10 -23.66 21.41 -2.24
C HIS A 10 -22.35 21.29 -1.45
N GLN A 11 -22.39 21.46 -0.12
CA GLN A 11 -21.22 21.28 0.75
C GLN A 11 -20.65 19.85 0.71
N LYS A 12 -21.49 18.82 0.60
CA LYS A 12 -21.04 17.43 0.45
C LYS A 12 -20.32 17.23 -0.88
N LYS A 13 -20.84 17.80 -1.98
CA LYS A 13 -20.21 17.75 -3.30
C LYS A 13 -18.85 18.46 -3.29
N GLU A 14 -18.75 19.61 -2.64
CA GLU A 14 -17.50 20.37 -2.52
C GLU A 14 -16.43 19.61 -1.71
N LYS A 15 -16.80 19.03 -0.56
CA LYS A 15 -15.87 18.22 0.24
C LYS A 15 -15.37 17.00 -0.52
N LEU A 16 -16.26 16.34 -1.26
CA LEU A 16 -15.90 15.20 -2.08
C LEU A 16 -14.94 15.61 -3.20
N GLN A 17 -15.21 16.74 -3.87
CA GLN A 17 -14.31 17.28 -4.88
C GLN A 17 -12.92 17.56 -4.30
N ARG A 18 -12.83 18.26 -3.16
CA ARG A 18 -11.55 18.53 -2.49
C ARG A 18 -10.79 17.25 -2.14
N PHE A 19 -11.50 16.20 -1.72
CA PHE A 19 -10.88 14.90 -1.46
C PHE A 19 -10.35 14.26 -2.74
N PHE A 20 -11.12 14.27 -3.82
CA PHE A 20 -10.68 13.76 -5.12
C PHE A 20 -9.46 14.52 -5.63
N ASP A 21 -9.48 15.85 -5.59
CA ASP A 21 -8.36 16.68 -6.04
C ASP A 21 -7.11 16.41 -5.19
N TYR A 22 -7.26 16.32 -3.86
CA TYR A 22 -6.18 15.90 -2.98
C TYR A 22 -5.63 14.52 -3.38
N PHE A 23 -6.51 13.56 -3.61
CA PHE A 23 -6.10 12.20 -3.94
C PHE A 23 -5.32 12.16 -5.26
N VAL A 24 -5.84 12.80 -6.31
CA VAL A 24 -5.19 12.87 -7.62
C VAL A 24 -3.84 13.57 -7.51
N ASN A 25 -3.80 14.76 -6.94
CA ASN A 25 -2.57 15.55 -6.85
C ASN A 25 -1.49 14.87 -6.00
N GLN A 26 -1.87 14.17 -4.93
CA GLN A 26 -0.90 13.57 -4.01
C GLN A 26 -0.50 12.13 -4.37
N TRP A 27 -1.39 11.36 -4.99
CA TRP A 27 -1.18 9.92 -5.20
C TRP A 27 -1.15 9.50 -6.67
N MET A 28 -1.78 10.25 -7.58
CA MET A 28 -1.79 9.91 -9.01
C MET A 28 -0.77 10.73 -9.80
N GLU A 29 -0.66 12.04 -9.52
CA GLU A 29 0.15 12.99 -10.31
C GLU A 29 1.44 13.43 -9.59
N ASN A 30 1.72 12.88 -8.41
CA ASN A 30 2.89 13.23 -7.62
C ASN A 30 4.16 12.55 -8.20
N TYR A 31 5.15 13.37 -8.57
CA TYR A 31 6.42 12.86 -9.10
C TYR A 31 7.32 12.19 -8.05
N VAL A 32 7.14 12.54 -6.76
CA VAL A 32 7.89 11.96 -5.63
C VAL A 32 7.27 10.64 -5.20
N ILE A 33 5.94 10.59 -5.12
CA ILE A 33 5.16 9.41 -4.72
C ILE A 33 4.48 8.87 -5.99
N THR A 34 5.22 8.09 -6.76
CA THR A 34 4.71 7.50 -7.99
C THR A 34 3.68 6.41 -7.70
N ILE A 35 2.78 6.16 -8.66
CA ILE A 35 1.77 5.10 -8.57
C ILE A 35 2.44 3.75 -8.28
N ASP A 36 3.55 3.42 -8.96
CA ASP A 36 4.27 2.17 -8.75
C ASP A 36 4.82 1.99 -7.32
N MET A 37 5.00 3.07 -6.56
CA MET A 37 5.51 3.00 -5.20
C MET A 37 4.44 2.54 -4.19
N TRP A 38 3.19 2.95 -4.37
CA TRP A 38 2.10 2.63 -3.44
C TRP A 38 1.09 1.62 -3.98
N ASN A 39 1.01 1.47 -5.31
CA ASN A 39 0.08 0.57 -5.97
C ASN A 39 0.66 -0.85 -6.01
N CYS A 40 0.03 -1.77 -5.29
CA CYS A 40 0.41 -3.18 -5.26
C CYS A 40 -0.29 -4.03 -6.34
N HIS A 41 -0.76 -3.42 -7.44
CA HIS A 41 -1.37 -4.16 -8.55
C HIS A 41 -0.36 -5.20 -9.08
N LYS A 42 -0.79 -6.46 -9.16
CA LYS A 42 0.04 -7.64 -9.49
C LYS A 42 1.16 -7.97 -8.48
N VAL A 43 1.17 -7.34 -7.30
CA VAL A 43 2.09 -7.67 -6.20
C VAL A 43 1.38 -8.59 -5.20
N LEU A 44 2.08 -9.66 -4.76
CA LEU A 44 1.55 -10.63 -3.78
C LEU A 44 1.28 -10.02 -2.40
N HIS A 45 1.98 -8.94 -2.05
CA HIS A 45 1.85 -8.24 -0.79
C HIS A 45 0.71 -7.21 -0.87
N ARG A 46 -0.48 -7.60 -0.38
CA ARG A 46 -1.70 -6.79 -0.49
C ARG A 46 -2.01 -5.92 0.71
N THR A 47 -1.13 -5.93 1.69
CA THR A 47 -1.32 -5.20 2.94
C THR A 47 -0.10 -4.34 3.24
N ASN A 48 -0.35 -3.25 3.93
CA ASN A 48 0.67 -2.35 4.48
C ASN A 48 1.43 -2.96 5.67
N ASN A 49 1.19 -4.24 6.04
CA ASN A 49 1.80 -4.92 7.18
C ASN A 49 3.33 -4.78 7.26
N ALA A 50 4.03 -4.75 6.13
CA ALA A 50 5.48 -4.57 6.12
C ALA A 50 5.88 -3.17 6.59
N VAL A 51 5.16 -2.14 6.11
CA VAL A 51 5.35 -0.74 6.51
C VAL A 51 4.93 -0.54 7.96
N GLU A 52 3.77 -1.06 8.36
CA GLU A 52 3.28 -1.02 9.74
C GLU A 52 4.25 -1.72 10.70
N GLY A 53 4.78 -2.89 10.33
CA GLY A 53 5.76 -3.62 11.11
C GLY A 53 7.08 -2.86 11.25
N CYS A 54 7.55 -2.24 10.17
CA CYS A 54 8.72 -1.36 10.19
C CYS A 54 8.50 -0.16 11.13
N HIS A 55 7.36 0.52 10.97
CA HIS A 55 7.00 1.68 11.79
C HIS A 55 6.89 1.32 13.27
N ASN A 56 6.23 0.20 13.60
CA ASN A 56 6.11 -0.28 14.96
C ASN A 56 7.48 -0.62 15.57
N LYS A 57 8.35 -1.30 14.82
CA LYS A 57 9.72 -1.59 15.27
C LYS A 57 10.51 -0.30 15.54
N LEU A 58 10.40 0.70 14.66
CA LEU A 58 11.04 1.99 14.83
C LEU A 58 10.50 2.71 16.07
N ASN A 59 9.19 2.75 16.27
CA ASN A 59 8.58 3.37 17.46
C ASN A 59 9.05 2.69 18.75
N ARG A 60 9.14 1.36 18.76
CA ARG A 60 9.67 0.60 19.91
C ARG A 60 11.14 0.88 20.19
N LEU A 61 11.97 1.01 19.14
CA LEU A 61 13.39 1.33 19.27
C LEU A 61 13.61 2.75 19.81
N MET A 62 12.83 3.72 19.32
CA MET A 62 12.97 5.11 19.73
C MET A 62 12.36 5.37 21.12
N ASN A 63 11.29 4.64 21.47
CA ASN A 63 10.56 4.70 22.74
C ASN A 63 10.27 6.13 23.24
N LYS A 64 10.07 7.06 22.30
CA LYS A 64 9.84 8.49 22.55
C LYS A 64 8.87 9.02 21.49
N PRO A 65 7.87 9.85 21.88
CA PRO A 65 6.95 10.47 20.93
C PRO A 65 7.66 11.39 19.92
N HIS A 66 8.68 12.13 20.38
CA HIS A 66 9.42 13.09 19.56
C HIS A 66 10.94 12.88 19.72
N PRO A 67 11.52 11.91 18.98
CA PRO A 67 12.95 11.70 19.02
C PRO A 67 13.71 12.83 18.33
N LYS A 68 14.92 13.13 18.80
CA LYS A 68 15.84 14.05 18.10
C LYS A 68 16.14 13.50 16.71
N ILE A 69 16.19 14.37 15.70
CA ILE A 69 16.47 13.98 14.29
C ILE A 69 17.76 13.15 14.20
N LYS A 70 18.83 13.54 14.90
CA LYS A 70 20.10 12.80 14.93
C LYS A 70 19.92 11.35 15.42
N SER A 71 19.09 11.14 16.44
CA SER A 71 18.79 9.81 16.98
C SER A 71 17.97 8.99 15.99
N LEU A 72 16.97 9.61 15.35
CA LEU A 72 16.17 8.96 14.30
C LEU A 72 17.05 8.50 13.13
N VAL A 73 17.91 9.37 12.61
CA VAL A 73 18.83 9.04 11.52
C VAL A 73 19.77 7.90 11.89
N LYS A 74 20.30 7.90 13.12
CA LYS A 74 21.15 6.81 13.62
C LYS A 74 20.40 5.47 13.61
N SER A 75 19.21 5.42 14.19
CA SER A 75 18.41 4.19 14.24
C SER A 75 17.96 3.70 12.87
N LEU A 76 17.68 4.62 11.93
CA LEU A 76 17.39 4.25 10.55
C LEU A 76 18.61 3.61 9.87
N LYS A 77 19.81 4.17 10.03
CA LYS A 77 21.04 3.59 9.48
C LYS A 77 21.30 2.18 10.01
N GLU A 78 21.27 2.02 11.33
CA GLU A 78 21.44 0.72 11.99
C GLU A 78 20.38 -0.29 11.53
N GLY A 79 19.12 0.14 11.42
CA GLY A 79 18.02 -0.68 10.91
C GLY A 79 18.26 -1.14 9.46
N THR A 80 18.75 -0.24 8.59
CA THR A 80 19.06 -0.58 7.19
C THR A 80 20.22 -1.56 7.06
N GLU A 81 21.29 -1.40 7.84
CA GLU A 81 22.43 -2.31 7.86
C GLU A 81 22.01 -3.73 8.29
N TYR A 82 21.23 -3.81 9.36
CA TYR A 82 20.68 -5.08 9.85
C TYR A 82 19.77 -5.74 8.80
N ASN A 83 18.88 -4.99 8.16
CA ASN A 83 18.02 -5.51 7.10
C ASN A 83 18.83 -5.99 5.87
N SER A 84 19.91 -5.29 5.51
CA SER A 84 20.83 -5.70 4.44
C SER A 84 21.51 -7.03 4.78
N PHE A 85 21.96 -7.20 6.03
CA PHE A 85 22.50 -8.46 6.53
C PHE A 85 21.47 -9.60 6.46
N LEU A 86 20.23 -9.38 6.92
CA LEU A 86 19.16 -10.39 6.81
C LEU A 86 18.87 -10.76 5.35
N LYS A 87 18.87 -9.78 4.44
CA LYS A 87 18.69 -10.03 3.01
C LYS A 87 19.80 -10.93 2.45
N LYS A 88 21.06 -10.67 2.81
CA LYS A 88 22.20 -11.54 2.43
C LYS A 88 22.03 -12.96 2.96
N ARG A 89 21.64 -13.12 4.23
CA ARG A 89 21.36 -14.45 4.82
C ARG A 89 20.25 -15.20 4.08
N HIS A 90 19.18 -14.49 3.70
CA HIS A 90 18.07 -15.06 2.95
C HIS A 90 18.50 -15.53 1.56
N VAL A 91 19.30 -14.74 0.83
CA VAL A 91 19.88 -15.13 -0.48
C VAL A 91 20.70 -16.41 -0.36
N LEU A 92 21.48 -16.53 0.72
CA LEU A 92 22.29 -17.72 1.03
C LEU A 92 21.46 -18.90 1.58
N LYS A 93 20.12 -18.78 1.69
CA LYS A 93 19.19 -19.81 2.16
C LYS A 93 19.54 -20.39 3.54
N LEU A 94 20.20 -19.60 4.39
CA LEU A 94 20.68 -20.04 5.71
C LEU A 94 19.56 -20.27 6.73
N GLU A 95 18.38 -19.67 6.52
CA GLU A 95 17.22 -19.78 7.41
C GLU A 95 16.00 -20.25 6.62
N LYS A 96 15.84 -21.57 6.43
CA LYS A 96 14.62 -22.11 5.81
C LYS A 96 13.62 -22.50 6.88
N LYS A 97 12.72 -21.58 7.25
CA LYS A 97 11.37 -21.98 7.66
C LYS A 97 10.47 -21.99 6.42
N PRO A 98 9.95 -23.15 6.00
CA PRO A 98 9.08 -23.21 4.83
C PRO A 98 7.81 -22.39 5.11
N ARG A 99 7.36 -21.64 4.11
CA ARG A 99 6.07 -20.94 4.17
C ARG A 99 4.97 -22.00 4.37
N LEU A 100 4.04 -21.74 5.29
CA LEU A 100 2.92 -22.65 5.56
C LEU A 100 2.11 -22.92 4.28
N LYS A 101 1.76 -24.19 4.04
CA LYS A 101 0.99 -24.63 2.86
C LYS A 101 -0.30 -23.83 2.65
N LYS A 102 -0.97 -23.43 3.73
CA LYS A 102 -2.20 -22.61 3.67
C LYS A 102 -2.00 -21.31 2.88
N TYR A 103 -0.89 -20.61 3.07
CA TYR A 103 -0.62 -19.34 2.40
C TYR A 103 -0.24 -19.56 0.93
N ILE A 104 0.51 -20.62 0.64
CA ILE A 104 0.82 -21.02 -0.75
C ILE A 104 -0.48 -21.33 -1.51
N ASN A 105 -1.42 -22.03 -0.89
CA ASN A 105 -2.70 -22.35 -1.51
C ASN A 105 -3.59 -21.12 -1.71
N LEU A 106 -3.57 -20.16 -0.78
CA LEU A 106 -4.26 -18.88 -0.93
C LEU A 106 -3.70 -18.08 -2.11
N ASP A 107 -2.38 -17.97 -2.21
CA ASP A 107 -1.70 -17.27 -3.32
C ASP A 107 -2.12 -17.88 -4.67
N LYS A 108 -2.11 -19.22 -4.78
CA LYS A 108 -2.59 -19.93 -5.98
C LYS A 108 -4.02 -19.59 -6.34
N ARG A 109 -4.93 -19.62 -5.35
CA ARG A 109 -6.35 -19.31 -5.57
C ARG A 109 -6.54 -17.90 -6.09
N ILE A 110 -5.82 -16.93 -5.53
CA ILE A 110 -5.99 -15.56 -6.00
C ILE A 110 -5.37 -15.35 -7.37
N ASN A 111 -4.18 -15.90 -7.64
CA ASN A 111 -3.61 -15.80 -8.97
C ASN A 111 -4.55 -16.36 -10.04
N LYS A 112 -5.22 -17.49 -9.74
CA LYS A 112 -6.26 -18.02 -10.62
C LYS A 112 -7.41 -17.02 -10.87
N ILE A 113 -7.93 -16.39 -9.82
CA ILE A 113 -8.98 -15.36 -9.95
C ILE A 113 -8.51 -14.18 -10.81
N LEU A 114 -7.26 -13.73 -10.62
CA LEU A 114 -6.68 -12.65 -11.42
C LEU A 114 -6.52 -13.05 -12.88
N ASP A 115 -6.06 -14.28 -13.15
CA ASP A 115 -5.94 -14.81 -14.51
C ASP A 115 -7.30 -14.89 -15.19
N ASP A 116 -8.31 -15.39 -14.48
CA ASP A 116 -9.69 -15.50 -14.99
C ASP A 116 -10.28 -14.10 -15.28
N TYR A 117 -10.01 -13.11 -14.41
CA TYR A 117 -10.41 -11.72 -14.64
C TYR A 117 -9.72 -11.09 -15.84
N CYS A 118 -8.40 -11.26 -15.99
CA CYS A 118 -7.65 -10.74 -17.13
C CYS A 118 -8.05 -11.38 -18.46
N LYS A 119 -8.54 -12.62 -18.43
CA LYS A 119 -9.04 -13.36 -19.61
C LYS A 119 -10.50 -13.05 -19.94
N ALA A 120 -11.26 -12.49 -19.01
CA ALA A 120 -12.63 -12.12 -19.26
C ALA A 120 -12.67 -10.97 -20.28
N PRO A 121 -13.53 -11.05 -21.33
CA PRO A 121 -13.71 -9.94 -22.25
C PRO A 121 -14.16 -8.69 -21.46
N SER A 122 -13.64 -7.53 -21.82
CA SER A 122 -13.97 -6.27 -21.13
C SER A 122 -15.47 -6.02 -21.23
N ARG A 123 -16.15 -5.93 -20.07
CA ARG A 123 -17.57 -5.56 -19.97
C ARG A 123 -17.90 -4.22 -20.65
N ASP A 124 -16.89 -3.38 -20.84
CA ASP A 124 -17.05 -2.04 -21.42
C ASP A 124 -17.09 -2.03 -22.95
N SER A 125 -16.77 -3.14 -23.63
CA SER A 125 -16.81 -3.20 -25.10
C SER A 125 -18.22 -3.41 -25.69
N GLU A 126 -19.20 -3.80 -24.88
CA GLU A 126 -20.57 -4.11 -25.35
C GLU A 126 -21.64 -3.10 -24.89
N THR A 127 -21.31 -2.09 -24.07
CA THR A 127 -22.33 -1.16 -23.52
C THR A 127 -22.31 0.25 -24.14
N ILE A 128 -21.47 0.51 -25.15
CA ILE A 128 -21.51 1.75 -25.96
C ILE A 128 -21.89 1.43 -27.41
N ARG A 129 -22.93 0.62 -27.61
CA ARG A 129 -23.68 0.55 -28.87
C ARG A 129 -25.11 0.12 -28.55
N LYS A 130 -25.96 1.10 -28.20
CA LYS A 130 -27.38 1.18 -28.55
C LYS A 130 -27.89 2.57 -28.18
#